data_AF-A0A8S9RWU2-F1
#
_entry.id   AF-A0A8S9RWU2-F1
#
_cell.length_a   1.000
_cell.length_b   1.000
_cell.length_c   1.000
_cell.angle_alpha   90.00
_cell.angle_beta   90.00
_cell.angle_gamma   90.00
#
_symmetry.space_group_name_H-M   'P 1'
#
loop_
_entity.id
_entity.type
_entity.pdbx_description
1 polymer ?
#
loop_
_entity_poly.entity_id
_entity_poly.type
_entity_poly.pdbx_seq_one_letter_code
_entity_poly.pdbx_strand_id
1 'polypeptide(L)'
;MPSVNGEDEVIARPIGVKTAKAKAKRPMGEEGKNLQELRQMWEIKANDLAMKDKLSKTKLLNNLLAKTEPLSELKVALKNKLITEMLSK
;
A
#
# COMPACT_ATOMS: atom_id res chain seq x y z
N MET A 1 58.27 39.35 -10.29
CA MET A 1 56.91 39.58 -9.74
C MET A 1 56.28 40.71 -10.53
N PRO A 2 55.02 40.57 -10.98
CA PRO A 2 53.88 40.75 -10.08
C PRO A 2 52.88 39.58 -10.07
N SER A 3 52.13 39.54 -8.98
CA SER A 3 51.04 38.62 -8.63
C SER A 3 49.74 39.06 -9.30
N VAL A 4 48.90 38.10 -9.71
CA VAL A 4 47.46 38.35 -9.86
C VAL A 4 46.71 37.15 -9.27
N ASN A 5 46.23 37.33 -8.04
CA ASN A 5 45.12 36.57 -7.49
C ASN A 5 43.85 37.06 -8.21
N GLY A 6 43.18 36.17 -8.93
CA GLY A 6 41.85 36.39 -9.47
C GLY A 6 40.98 35.21 -9.06
N GLU A 7 40.04 35.48 -8.18
CA GLU A 7 38.96 34.58 -7.77
C GLU A 7 38.07 34.22 -8.96
N ASP A 8 38.30 33.05 -9.58
CA ASP A 8 37.43 32.54 -10.65
C ASP A 8 36.27 31.75 -10.03
N GLU A 9 35.20 32.50 -9.79
CA GLU A 9 33.83 32.07 -9.64
C GLU A 9 33.58 30.73 -10.35
N VAL A 10 33.18 29.69 -9.60
CA VAL A 10 32.98 28.34 -10.13
C VAL A 10 31.73 28.33 -11.02
N ILE A 11 31.87 28.83 -12.24
CA ILE A 11 30.88 28.70 -13.30
C ILE A 11 30.94 27.24 -13.72
N ALA A 12 29.98 26.45 -13.23
CA ALA A 12 29.78 25.08 -13.61
C ALA A 12 29.62 24.99 -15.14
N ARG A 13 30.66 24.52 -15.81
CA ARG A 13 30.70 24.31 -17.26
C ARG A 13 29.64 23.27 -17.63
N PRO A 14 28.88 23.46 -18.72
CA PRO A 14 27.85 22.51 -19.13
C PRO A 14 28.47 21.12 -19.34
N ILE A 15 27.82 20.10 -18.77
CA ILE A 15 28.27 18.71 -18.81
C ILE A 15 28.44 18.27 -20.28
N GLY A 16 29.69 18.08 -20.68
CA GLY A 16 30.03 17.48 -21.95
C GLY A 16 29.63 16.00 -21.99
N VAL A 17 29.27 15.54 -23.19
CA VAL A 17 28.70 14.22 -23.52
C VAL A 17 29.53 13.00 -23.05
N LYS A 18 30.75 13.18 -22.55
CA LYS A 18 31.63 12.08 -22.09
C LYS A 18 31.44 11.61 -20.64
N THR A 19 30.65 12.29 -19.80
CA THR A 19 30.34 11.83 -18.43
C THR A 19 28.91 11.31 -18.23
N ALA A 20 28.07 11.33 -19.27
CA ALA A 20 26.71 10.77 -19.24
C ALA A 20 26.68 9.26 -18.89
N LYS A 21 27.78 8.54 -19.10
CA LYS A 21 27.86 7.10 -18.77
C LYS A 21 28.02 6.79 -17.27
N ALA A 22 28.33 7.78 -16.41
CA ALA A 22 28.47 7.52 -14.98
C ALA A 22 27.14 7.27 -14.26
N LYS A 23 25.99 7.70 -14.84
CA LYS A 23 24.67 7.45 -14.26
C LYS A 23 24.04 6.10 -14.64
N ALA A 24 24.76 5.24 -15.36
CA ALA A 24 24.25 3.92 -15.78
C ALA A 24 24.45 2.81 -14.72
N LYS A 25 25.12 3.09 -13.59
CA LYS A 25 25.23 2.13 -12.48
C LYS A 25 24.12 2.41 -11.48
N ARG A 26 22.93 1.82 -11.70
CA ARG A 26 21.94 1.69 -10.62
C ARG A 26 22.59 0.85 -9.52
N PRO A 27 22.58 1.28 -8.25
CA PRO A 27 23.16 0.49 -7.17
C PRO A 27 22.31 -0.77 -6.96
N MET A 28 22.97 -1.92 -6.78
CA MET A 28 22.41 -3.26 -6.48
C MET A 28 21.44 -3.29 -5.26
N GLY A 29 21.27 -2.19 -4.54
CA GLY A 29 20.35 -2.03 -3.42
C GLY A 29 18.94 -1.53 -3.78
N GLU A 30 18.64 -1.22 -5.05
CA GLU A 30 17.27 -0.88 -5.49
C GLU A 30 16.35 -2.11 -5.53
N GLU A 31 16.88 -3.29 -5.87
CA GLU A 31 16.10 -4.54 -5.98
C GLU A 31 15.52 -5.00 -4.63
N GLY A 32 16.31 -4.87 -3.55
CA GLY A 32 15.86 -5.20 -2.19
C GLY A 32 14.79 -4.25 -1.65
N LYS A 33 14.86 -2.96 -2.02
CA LYS A 33 13.83 -1.95 -1.68
C LYS A 33 12.52 -2.28 -2.40
N ASN A 34 12.58 -2.65 -3.67
CA ASN A 34 11.41 -3.05 -4.45
C ASN A 34 10.72 -4.30 -3.85
N LEU A 35 11.48 -5.28 -3.34
CA LEU A 35 10.91 -6.45 -2.66
C LEU A 35 10.25 -6.11 -1.32
N GLN A 36 10.85 -5.20 -0.55
CA GLN A 36 10.28 -4.72 0.70
C GLN A 36 8.98 -3.94 0.46
N GLU A 37 8.96 -3.05 -0.53
CA GLU A 37 7.77 -2.30 -0.96
C GLU A 37 6.67 -3.26 -1.44
N LEU A 38 7.02 -4.27 -2.24
CA LEU A 38 6.08 -5.29 -2.68
C LEU A 38 5.47 -6.05 -1.50
N ARG A 39 6.29 -6.46 -0.53
CA ARG A 39 5.83 -7.15 0.69
C ARG A 39 4.85 -6.28 1.49
N GLN A 40 5.18 -5.00 1.69
CA GLN A 40 4.30 -4.05 2.39
C GLN A 40 2.96 -3.91 1.66
N MET A 41 2.98 -3.82 0.33
CA MET A 41 1.76 -3.73 -0.47
C MET A 41 0.89 -4.98 -0.35
N TRP A 42 1.48 -6.18 -0.30
CA TRP A 42 0.76 -7.43 -0.05
C TRP A 42 0.14 -7.48 1.35
N GLU A 43 0.87 -7.02 2.36
CA GLU A 43 0.38 -6.97 3.74
C GLU A 43 -0.81 -6.01 3.88
N ILE A 44 -0.72 -4.83 3.28
CA ILE A 44 -1.83 -3.86 3.22
C ILE A 44 -3.03 -4.49 2.50
N LYS A 45 -2.81 -5.18 1.38
CA LYS A 45 -3.88 -5.85 0.63
C LYS A 45 -4.54 -6.97 1.43
N ALA A 46 -3.77 -7.75 2.18
CA ALA A 46 -4.29 -8.80 3.03
C ALA A 46 -5.15 -8.22 4.18
N ASN A 47 -4.70 -7.13 4.79
CA ASN A 47 -5.46 -6.43 5.82
C ASN A 47 -6.76 -5.84 5.26
N ASP A 48 -6.70 -5.18 4.11
CA ASP A 48 -7.87 -4.64 3.41
C ASP A 48 -8.88 -5.73 3.06
N LEU A 49 -8.43 -6.89 2.59
CA LEU A 49 -9.31 -8.03 2.32
C LEU A 49 -10.00 -8.52 3.60
N ALA A 50 -9.25 -8.68 4.69
CA ALA A 50 -9.82 -9.07 5.98
C ALA A 50 -10.85 -8.04 6.51
N MET A 51 -10.60 -6.75 6.32
CA MET A 51 -11.55 -5.69 6.67
C MET A 51 -12.80 -5.71 5.78
N LYS A 52 -12.64 -5.96 4.48
CA LYS A 52 -13.75 -6.11 3.53
C LYS A 52 -14.65 -7.29 3.88
N ASP A 53 -14.07 -8.42 4.31
CA ASP A 53 -14.85 -9.59 4.76
C ASP A 53 -15.64 -9.30 6.03
N LYS A 54 -15.06 -8.57 7.00
CA LYS A 54 -15.79 -8.12 8.19
C LYS A 54 -16.93 -7.16 7.83
N LEU A 55 -16.67 -6.24 6.89
CA LEU A 55 -17.67 -5.28 6.42
C LEU A 55 -18.80 -5.95 5.65
N SER A 56 -18.50 -6.92 4.78
CA SER A 56 -19.49 -7.65 3.99
C SER A 56 -20.42 -8.47 4.89
N LYS A 57 -19.87 -9.15 5.90
CA LYS A 57 -20.61 -9.82 6.97
C LYS A 57 -21.55 -8.87 7.70
N THR A 58 -21.06 -7.71 8.13
CA THR A 58 -21.88 -6.70 8.83
C THR A 58 -23.01 -6.17 7.94
N LYS A 59 -22.73 -5.87 6.66
CA LYS A 59 -23.75 -5.44 5.69
C LYS A 59 -24.81 -6.51 5.46
N LEU A 60 -24.41 -7.78 5.33
CA LEU A 60 -25.33 -8.89 5.20
C LEU A 60 -26.24 -9.01 6.42
N LEU A 61 -25.69 -8.88 7.63
CA LEU A 61 -26.48 -8.91 8.85
C LEU A 61 -27.50 -7.77 8.90
N ASN A 62 -27.09 -6.54 8.59
CA ASN A 62 -27.99 -5.39 8.52
C ASN A 62 -29.14 -5.63 7.53
N ASN A 63 -28.84 -6.18 6.35
CA ASN A 63 -29.87 -6.52 5.36
C ASN A 63 -30.83 -7.61 5.84
N LEU A 64 -30.37 -8.56 6.66
CA LEU A 64 -31.23 -9.58 7.27
C LEU A 64 -32.10 -9.00 8.39
N LEU A 65 -31.57 -8.05 9.16
CA LEU A 65 -32.29 -7.37 10.24
C LEU A 65 -33.31 -6.35 9.73
N ALA A 66 -33.03 -5.69 8.60
CA ALA A 66 -33.93 -4.71 8.00
C ALA A 66 -35.19 -5.33 7.37
N LYS A 67 -35.19 -6.65 7.10
CA LYS A 67 -36.36 -7.34 6.54
C LYS A 67 -37.43 -7.50 7.62
N THR A 68 -38.57 -6.87 7.38
CA THR A 68 -39.76 -6.89 8.26
C THR A 68 -40.63 -8.15 8.03
N GLU A 69 -40.40 -8.88 6.93
CA GLU A 69 -41.14 -10.10 6.58
C GLU A 69 -40.60 -11.33 7.33
N PRO A 70 -41.44 -12.34 7.65
CA PRO A 70 -40.97 -13.60 8.23
C PRO A 70 -39.83 -14.22 7.41
N LEU A 71 -38.66 -14.27 8.04
CA LEU A 71 -37.49 -14.92 7.47
C LEU A 71 -37.73 -16.44 7.43
N SER A 72 -37.41 -17.05 6.28
CA SER A 72 -37.25 -18.51 6.19
C SER A 72 -36.29 -19.01 7.28
N GLU A 73 -36.55 -20.20 7.81
CA GLU A 73 -35.74 -20.86 8.85
C GLU A 73 -34.23 -20.84 8.54
N LEU A 74 -33.85 -21.07 7.27
CA LEU A 74 -32.46 -21.01 6.83
C LEU A 74 -31.85 -19.61 7.02
N LYS A 75 -32.59 -18.54 6.69
CA LYS A 75 -32.14 -17.16 6.86
C LYS A 75 -32.05 -16.79 8.35
N VAL A 76 -32.92 -17.32 9.20
CA VAL A 76 -32.85 -17.16 10.66
C VAL A 76 -31.61 -17.84 11.22
N ALA A 77 -31.34 -19.09 10.82
CA ALA A 77 -30.15 -19.82 11.23
C ALA A 77 -28.86 -19.10 10.82
N LEU A 78 -28.80 -18.59 9.58
CA LEU A 78 -27.67 -17.78 9.11
C LEU A 78 -27.48 -16.49 9.93
N LYS A 79 -28.58 -15.77 10.20
CA LYS A 79 -28.55 -14.56 11.03
C LYS A 79 -27.97 -14.85 12.42
N ASN A 80 -28.45 -15.90 13.08
CA ASN A 80 -27.99 -16.26 14.42
C ASN A 80 -26.51 -16.68 14.40
N LYS A 81 -26.09 -17.49 13.42
CA LYS A 81 -24.68 -17.88 13.25
C LYS A 81 -23.77 -16.65 13.09
N LEU A 82 -24.19 -15.68 12.29
CA LEU A 82 -23.43 -14.46 12.04
C LEU A 82 -23.33 -13.58 13.29
N ILE A 83 -24.40 -13.46 14.06
CA ILE A 83 -24.39 -12.76 15.37
C ILE A 83 -23.43 -13.46 16.33
N THR A 84 -23.50 -14.79 16.45
CA THR A 84 -22.59 -15.56 17.31
C THR A 84 -21.14 -15.38 16.91
N GLU A 85 -20.82 -15.45 15.61
CA GLU A 85 -19.45 -15.24 15.10
C GLU A 85 -18.92 -13.83 15.41
N MET A 86 -19.78 -12.81 15.33
CA MET A 86 -19.39 -11.42 15.63
C MET A 86 -19.23 -11.15 17.13
N LEU A 87 -20.00 -11.83 17.98
CA LEU A 87 -19.97 -11.66 19.44
C LEU A 87 -18.99 -12.60 20.14
N SER A 88 -18.63 -13.72 19.52
CA SER A 88 -17.57 -14.63 19.98
C SER A 88 -16.21 -14.01 19.67
N LYS A 89 -15.71 -13.17 20.58
CA LYS A 89 -14.31 -12.74 20.61
C LYS A 89 -13.43 -13.85 21.18
#